data_AF-A0A9E4D2J1-F1
#
_entry.id   AF-A0A9E4D2J1-F1
#
_cell.length_a   1.000
_cell.length_b   1.000
_cell.length_c   1.000
_cell.angle_alpha   90.00
_cell.angle_beta   90.00
_cell.angle_gamma   90.00
#
_symmetry.space_group_name_H-M   'P 1'
#
loop_
_entity.id
_entity.type
_entity.pdbx_description
1 polymer ?
#
loop_
_entity_poly.entity_id
_entity_poly.type
_entity_poly.pdbx_seq_one_letter_code
_entity_poly.pdbx_strand_id
1 'polypeptide(L)'
;LSIVSFVVKDPAGGPSFFLHHNLVVAVLNDLFGIQSRGGCSCAGPYGHRLLGIDLDRSHEFEREITRGCEGIKPGWVRVNFNYFIDEMTFDYIVSAVELIADRGAALLPQYRFEPDSGLWTHRSGRGAPPRSLLDIDYSSGQMQYQEHAPGFETSDLRDYLDEAARILDAAVDDVAGAERPATNADFEHLRWFRYPDEGGSGAAGRH
;
A
#
# COMPACT_ATOMS: atom_id res chain seq x y z
N LEU A 1 10.58 11.47 -17.51
CA LEU A 1 9.67 10.78 -16.57
C LEU A 1 9.50 11.66 -15.35
N SER A 2 8.30 12.15 -15.11
CA SER A 2 7.94 12.85 -13.86
C SER A 2 7.50 11.80 -12.84
N ILE A 3 8.48 11.24 -12.13
CA ILE A 3 8.22 10.34 -10.99
C ILE A 3 8.18 11.18 -9.73
N VAL A 4 7.06 11.09 -9.00
CA VAL A 4 6.94 11.66 -7.66
C VAL A 4 7.10 10.53 -6.65
N SER A 5 7.94 10.77 -5.64
CA SER A 5 8.19 9.83 -4.53
C SER A 5 7.76 10.46 -3.22
N PHE A 6 7.03 9.72 -2.39
CA PHE A 6 6.52 10.25 -1.12
C PHE A 6 6.38 9.18 -0.04
N VAL A 7 6.27 9.64 1.20
CA VAL A 7 5.89 8.86 2.38
C VAL A 7 4.64 9.48 2.99
N VAL A 8 3.81 8.65 3.62
CA VAL A 8 2.57 9.09 4.27
C VAL A 8 2.75 8.99 5.76
N LYS A 9 2.61 10.11 6.48
CA LYS A 9 2.69 10.12 7.95
C LYS A 9 1.45 9.47 8.54
N ASP A 10 1.64 8.76 9.66
CA ASP A 10 0.55 8.19 10.43
C ASP A 10 0.44 8.93 11.78
N PRO A 11 -0.48 9.91 11.90
CA PRO A 11 -0.56 10.75 13.10
C PRO A 11 -0.94 9.97 14.35
N ALA A 12 -1.66 8.85 14.23
CA ALA A 12 -2.08 8.04 15.36
C ALA A 12 -0.96 7.13 15.90
N GLY A 13 0.08 6.84 15.11
CA GLY A 13 1.27 6.10 15.55
C GLY A 13 2.33 6.96 16.24
N GLY A 14 2.19 8.29 16.22
CA GLY A 14 3.15 9.23 16.79
C GLY A 14 4.08 9.89 15.76
N PRO A 15 5.02 10.74 16.20
CA PRO A 15 5.75 11.69 15.34
C PRO A 15 6.71 11.03 14.35
N SER A 16 7.10 9.78 14.59
CA SER A 16 8.04 9.02 13.77
C SER A 16 7.38 7.86 13.02
N PHE A 17 6.04 7.78 13.05
CA PHE A 17 5.30 6.71 12.40
C PHE A 17 4.76 7.15 11.04
N PHE A 18 4.85 6.23 10.10
CA PHE A 18 4.37 6.38 8.74
C PHE A 18 3.51 5.18 8.36
N LEU A 19 2.64 5.34 7.37
CA LEU A 19 2.05 4.19 6.71
C LEU A 19 3.14 3.45 5.93
N HIS A 20 3.16 2.12 6.09
CA HIS A 20 4.12 1.30 5.37
C HIS A 20 3.93 1.50 3.85
N HIS A 21 5.02 1.71 3.11
CA HIS A 21 4.91 2.07 1.69
C HIS A 21 4.18 0.99 0.86
N ASN A 22 4.35 -0.29 1.19
CA ASN A 22 3.63 -1.36 0.52
C ASN A 22 2.13 -1.43 0.88
N LEU A 23 1.72 -0.91 2.05
CA LEU A 23 0.30 -0.74 2.35
C LEU A 23 -0.30 0.32 1.42
N VAL A 24 0.36 1.47 1.32
CA VAL A 24 -0.12 2.57 0.45
C VAL A 24 -0.22 2.11 -1.00
N VAL A 25 0.76 1.35 -1.49
CA VAL A 25 0.74 0.75 -2.83
C VAL A 25 -0.41 -0.23 -3.00
N ALA A 26 -0.66 -1.09 -2.00
CA ALA A 26 -1.78 -2.02 -2.02
C ALA A 26 -3.12 -1.28 -2.05
N VAL A 27 -3.31 -0.24 -1.23
CA VAL A 27 -4.54 0.57 -1.22
C VAL A 27 -4.74 1.33 -2.54
N LEU A 28 -3.69 1.93 -3.10
CA LEU A 28 -3.76 2.58 -4.43
C LEU A 28 -4.23 1.59 -5.51
N ASN A 29 -3.74 0.35 -5.47
CA ASN A 29 -4.13 -0.69 -6.40
C ASN A 29 -5.56 -1.18 -6.15
N ASP A 30 -5.88 -1.57 -4.91
CA ASP A 30 -7.09 -2.29 -4.55
C ASP A 30 -8.33 -1.39 -4.54
N LEU A 31 -8.19 -0.13 -4.11
CA LEU A 31 -9.30 0.80 -3.97
C LEU A 31 -9.45 1.76 -5.17
N PHE A 32 -8.34 2.18 -5.76
CA PHE A 32 -8.33 3.21 -6.82
C PHE A 32 -7.91 2.65 -8.19
N GLY A 33 -7.48 1.39 -8.29
CA GLY A 33 -6.97 0.83 -9.54
C GLY A 33 -5.66 1.45 -10.03
N ILE A 34 -4.99 2.25 -9.20
CA ILE A 34 -3.76 2.98 -9.55
C ILE A 34 -2.56 2.06 -9.32
N GLN A 35 -1.92 1.66 -10.41
CA GLN A 35 -0.67 0.88 -10.36
C GLN A 35 0.51 1.77 -9.93
N SER A 36 0.98 1.58 -8.71
CA SER A 36 2.13 2.28 -8.15
C SER A 36 3.25 1.31 -7.80
N ARG A 37 4.43 1.84 -7.45
CA ARG A 37 5.57 1.04 -7.00
C ARG A 37 6.06 1.52 -5.65
N GLY A 38 6.10 0.59 -4.69
CA GLY A 38 6.80 0.77 -3.43
C GLY A 38 8.22 0.24 -3.54
N GLY A 39 9.11 0.75 -2.71
CA GLY A 39 10.40 0.12 -2.51
C GLY A 39 11.41 1.01 -1.80
N CYS A 40 12.47 0.38 -1.35
CA CYS A 40 13.59 1.08 -0.74
C CYS A 40 14.25 2.06 -1.71
N SER A 41 14.92 3.06 -1.14
CA SER A 41 15.89 3.84 -1.89
C SER A 41 16.96 2.91 -2.44
N CYS A 42 17.07 2.77 -3.76
CA CYS A 42 18.26 2.16 -4.38
C CYS A 42 19.51 3.07 -4.27
N ALA A 43 19.39 4.21 -3.58
CA ALA A 43 20.49 5.11 -3.24
C ALA A 43 20.61 5.20 -1.72
N GLY A 44 21.31 4.24 -1.10
CA GLY A 44 21.45 4.11 0.36
C GLY A 44 21.77 5.43 1.07
N PRO A 45 22.85 6.16 0.71
CA PRO A 45 23.23 7.40 1.39
C PRO A 45 22.24 8.57 1.23
N TYR A 46 21.41 8.56 0.18
CA TYR A 46 20.38 9.58 -0.04
C TYR A 46 19.11 9.23 0.75
N GLY A 47 18.73 7.95 0.75
CA GLY A 47 17.63 7.44 1.58
C GLY A 47 17.88 7.66 3.07
N HIS A 48 19.12 7.40 3.53
CA HIS A 48 19.52 7.62 4.92
C HIS A 48 19.37 9.08 5.34
N ARG A 49 19.85 10.01 4.50
CA ARG A 49 19.72 11.46 4.77
C ARG A 49 18.27 11.93 4.75
N LEU A 50 17.45 11.45 3.82
CA LEU A 50 16.05 11.86 3.70
C LEU A 50 15.18 11.33 4.86
N LEU A 51 15.48 10.12 5.34
CA LEU A 51 14.71 9.43 6.38
C LEU A 51 15.33 9.59 7.78
N GLY A 52 16.42 10.35 7.92
CA GLY A 52 17.11 10.57 9.19
C GLY A 52 17.72 9.31 9.80
N ILE A 53 18.10 8.34 8.97
CA ILE A 53 18.71 7.07 9.41
C ILE A 53 20.22 7.31 9.52
N ASP A 54 20.76 7.17 10.72
CA ASP A 54 22.21 7.21 10.95
C ASP A 54 22.89 5.88 10.54
N LEU A 55 24.22 5.85 10.58
CA LEU A 55 25.00 4.68 10.18
C LEU A 55 24.72 3.46 11.07
N ASP A 56 24.52 3.67 12.36
CA ASP A 56 24.28 2.58 13.32
C ASP A 56 22.92 1.93 13.05
N ARG A 57 21.88 2.73 12.86
CA ARG A 57 20.53 2.27 12.53
C ARG A 57 20.46 1.68 11.13
N SER A 58 21.26 2.18 10.17
CA SER A 58 21.42 1.53 8.87
C SER A 58 21.96 0.11 9.00
N HIS A 59 22.96 -0.12 9.86
CA HIS A 59 23.50 -1.46 10.08
C HIS A 59 22.52 -2.37 10.83
N GLU A 60 21.68 -1.83 11.71
CA GLU A 60 20.59 -2.60 12.33
C GLU A 60 19.57 -3.08 11.30
N PHE A 61 19.10 -2.19 10.41
CA PHE A 61 18.23 -2.58 9.31
C PHE A 61 18.89 -3.63 8.40
N GLU A 62 20.17 -3.46 8.05
CA GLU A 62 20.91 -4.41 7.21
C GLU A 62 20.98 -5.81 7.85
N ARG A 63 21.18 -5.89 9.17
CA ARG A 63 21.20 -7.15 9.91
C ARG A 63 19.85 -7.87 9.87
N GLU A 64 18.75 -7.15 10.07
CA GLU A 64 17.41 -7.75 10.01
C GLU A 64 17.02 -8.18 8.60
N ILE A 65 17.36 -7.37 7.59
CA ILE A 65 17.12 -7.72 6.18
C ILE A 65 17.90 -8.99 5.80
N THR A 66 19.16 -9.10 6.25
CA THR A 66 19.99 -10.30 6.01
C THR A 66 19.41 -11.56 6.65
N ARG A 67 18.61 -11.42 7.71
CA ARG A 67 17.89 -12.51 8.37
C ARG A 67 16.59 -12.91 7.67
N GLY A 68 16.21 -12.22 6.59
CA GLY A 68 15.03 -12.53 5.78
C GLY A 68 13.81 -11.66 6.05
N CYS A 69 13.89 -10.69 6.97
CA CYS A 69 12.77 -9.79 7.27
C CYS A 69 12.86 -8.50 6.42
N GLU A 70 12.49 -8.56 5.14
CA GLU A 70 12.56 -7.40 4.26
C GLU A 70 11.51 -6.33 4.58
N GLY A 71 10.41 -6.71 5.25
CA GLY A 71 9.30 -5.82 5.57
C GLY A 71 9.60 -4.70 6.56
N ILE A 72 10.73 -4.77 7.28
CA ILE A 72 11.17 -3.66 8.14
C ILE A 72 11.84 -2.53 7.36
N LYS A 73 12.23 -2.80 6.11
CA LYS A 73 13.06 -1.90 5.32
C LYS A 73 12.30 -0.60 5.00
N PRO A 74 12.83 0.57 5.37
CA PRO A 74 12.17 1.81 5.06
C PRO A 74 12.24 2.12 3.56
N GLY A 75 11.20 2.79 3.06
CA GLY A 75 11.02 3.04 1.64
C GLY A 75 9.97 4.09 1.36
N TRP A 76 9.61 4.24 0.09
CA TRP A 76 8.63 5.23 -0.35
C TRP A 76 7.77 4.69 -1.49
N VAL A 77 6.64 5.37 -1.68
CA VAL A 77 5.70 5.13 -2.77
C VAL A 77 6.12 5.97 -3.96
N ARG A 78 5.94 5.45 -5.18
CA ARG A 78 6.25 6.14 -6.43
C ARG A 78 5.04 6.11 -7.36
N VAL A 79 4.66 7.28 -7.87
CA VAL A 79 3.67 7.45 -8.94
C VAL A 79 4.32 8.17 -10.11
N ASN A 80 3.87 7.87 -11.32
CA ASN A 80 4.42 8.42 -12.55
C ASN A 80 3.33 9.18 -13.31
N PHE A 81 3.58 10.46 -13.55
CA PHE A 81 2.76 11.27 -14.43
C PHE A 81 3.41 11.28 -15.81
N ASN A 82 2.82 10.54 -16.74
CA ASN A 82 3.29 10.57 -18.12
C ASN A 82 2.85 11.89 -18.80
N TYR A 83 3.55 12.32 -19.85
CA TYR A 83 3.32 13.63 -20.47
C TYR A 83 2.01 13.73 -21.29
N PHE A 84 1.29 12.62 -21.46
CA PHE A 84 -0.01 12.57 -22.12
C PHE A 84 -1.16 12.40 -21.14
N ILE A 85 -0.90 12.40 -19.83
CA ILE A 85 -1.95 12.32 -18.84
C ILE A 85 -2.85 13.55 -18.96
N ASP A 86 -4.16 13.33 -19.03
CA ASP A 86 -5.14 14.40 -18.99
C ASP A 86 -5.31 14.93 -17.56
N GLU A 87 -5.87 16.13 -17.45
CA GLU A 87 -6.05 16.82 -16.16
C GLU A 87 -6.98 16.05 -15.21
N MET A 88 -8.03 15.40 -15.72
CA MET A 88 -8.96 14.63 -14.89
C MET A 88 -8.26 13.41 -14.26
N THR A 89 -7.47 12.68 -15.04
CA THR A 89 -6.69 11.55 -14.52
C THR A 89 -5.59 12.02 -13.56
N PHE A 90 -4.96 13.16 -13.84
CA PHE A 90 -3.99 13.76 -12.92
C PHE A 90 -4.62 14.08 -11.55
N ASP A 91 -5.75 14.79 -11.56
CA ASP A 91 -6.49 15.17 -10.35
C ASP A 91 -6.97 13.93 -9.59
N TYR A 92 -7.47 12.92 -10.29
CA TYR A 92 -7.87 11.65 -9.69
C TYR A 92 -6.73 10.99 -8.88
N ILE A 93 -5.53 10.92 -9.46
CA ILE A 93 -4.36 10.34 -8.78
C ILE A 93 -3.97 11.17 -7.55
N VAL A 94 -3.99 12.50 -7.67
CA VAL A 94 -3.65 13.39 -6.54
C VAL A 94 -4.67 13.23 -5.42
N SER A 95 -5.97 13.28 -5.73
CA SER A 95 -7.04 13.10 -4.73
C SER A 95 -7.02 11.73 -4.08
N ALA A 96 -6.67 10.66 -4.81
CA ALA A 96 -6.48 9.33 -4.24
C ALA A 96 -5.33 9.31 -3.21
N VAL A 97 -4.22 9.97 -3.51
CA VAL A 97 -3.09 10.10 -2.56
C VAL A 97 -3.47 10.92 -1.34
N GLU A 98 -4.22 12.01 -1.51
CA GLU A 98 -4.73 12.83 -0.40
C GLU A 98 -5.68 12.04 0.51
N LEU A 99 -6.63 11.31 -0.07
CA LEU A 99 -7.55 10.44 0.69
C LEU A 99 -6.80 9.39 1.52
N ILE A 100 -5.76 8.77 0.95
CA ILE A 100 -4.92 7.83 1.69
C ILE A 100 -4.13 8.55 2.79
N ALA A 101 -3.62 9.75 2.52
CA ALA A 101 -2.87 10.52 3.50
C ALA A 101 -3.72 10.90 4.72
N ASP A 102 -4.99 11.25 4.48
CA ASP A 102 -5.91 11.67 5.53
C ASP A 102 -6.56 10.49 6.27
N ARG A 103 -6.95 9.44 5.55
CA ARG A 103 -7.85 8.39 6.06
C ARG A 103 -7.34 6.98 5.86
N GLY A 104 -6.26 6.78 5.09
CA GLY A 104 -5.78 5.45 4.70
C GLY A 104 -5.38 4.56 5.87
N ALA A 105 -5.02 5.14 7.02
CA ALA A 105 -4.73 4.40 8.23
C ALA A 105 -5.93 3.58 8.75
N ALA A 106 -7.16 4.00 8.46
CA ALA A 106 -8.38 3.27 8.84
C ALA A 106 -8.48 1.89 8.16
N LEU A 107 -7.78 1.69 7.04
CA LEU A 107 -7.75 0.41 6.34
C LEU A 107 -6.74 -0.58 6.92
N LEU A 108 -5.87 -0.19 7.86
CA LEU A 108 -4.89 -1.12 8.47
C LEU A 108 -5.51 -2.47 8.89
N PRO A 109 -6.66 -2.51 9.59
CA PRO A 109 -7.29 -3.76 10.02
C PRO A 109 -7.80 -4.65 8.86
N GLN A 110 -7.99 -4.07 7.68
CA GLN A 110 -8.48 -4.76 6.48
C GLN A 110 -7.36 -5.53 5.76
N TYR A 111 -6.11 -5.34 6.14
CA TYR A 111 -4.96 -5.96 5.50
C TYR A 111 -4.19 -6.88 6.44
N ARG A 112 -3.52 -7.87 5.87
CA ARG A 112 -2.49 -8.68 6.53
C ARG A 112 -1.11 -8.23 6.07
N PHE A 113 -0.21 -8.07 7.02
CA PHE A 113 1.20 -7.75 6.78
C PHE A 113 2.05 -9.02 6.91
N GLU A 114 2.89 -9.27 5.90
CA GLU A 114 3.88 -10.35 5.90
C GLU A 114 5.27 -9.77 6.19
N PRO A 115 5.86 -10.00 7.39
CA PRO A 115 7.14 -9.40 7.78
C PRO A 115 8.32 -9.79 6.89
N ASP A 116 8.32 -11.02 6.37
CA ASP A 116 9.44 -11.55 5.61
C ASP A 116 9.57 -10.84 4.25
N SER A 117 8.46 -10.66 3.54
CA SER A 117 8.44 -10.01 2.22
C SER A 117 8.04 -8.53 2.27
N GLY A 118 7.53 -8.05 3.39
CA GLY A 118 6.92 -6.72 3.53
C GLY A 118 5.62 -6.53 2.75
N LEU A 119 4.97 -7.62 2.33
CA LEU A 119 3.77 -7.55 1.50
C LEU A 119 2.55 -7.24 2.36
N TRP A 120 1.65 -6.43 1.80
CA TRP A 120 0.34 -6.16 2.36
C TRP A 120 -0.71 -6.76 1.44
N THR A 121 -1.60 -7.57 2.00
CA THR A 121 -2.68 -8.22 1.25
C THR A 121 -4.00 -8.00 1.95
N HIS A 122 -5.03 -7.60 1.20
CA HIS A 122 -6.36 -7.45 1.77
C HIS A 122 -6.85 -8.79 2.38
N ARG A 123 -7.50 -8.74 3.55
CA ARG A 123 -7.86 -9.93 4.33
C ARG A 123 -8.84 -10.86 3.59
N SER A 124 -9.68 -10.30 2.72
CA SER A 124 -10.59 -11.05 1.84
C SER A 124 -9.87 -11.71 0.64
N GLY A 125 -8.55 -11.52 0.51
CA GLY A 125 -7.76 -11.99 -0.62
C GLY A 125 -7.90 -11.10 -1.85
N ARG A 126 -7.18 -11.47 -2.91
CA ARG A 126 -7.39 -10.90 -4.24
C ARG A 126 -8.61 -11.57 -4.86
N GLY A 127 -9.54 -10.79 -5.40
CA GLY A 127 -10.60 -11.32 -6.25
C GLY A 127 -10.01 -12.13 -7.41
N ALA A 128 -10.80 -13.04 -7.99
CA ALA A 128 -10.38 -13.77 -9.17
C ALA A 128 -9.95 -12.77 -10.27
N PRO A 129 -8.80 -12.96 -10.92
CA PRO A 129 -8.38 -12.06 -11.97
C PRO A 129 -9.47 -12.04 -13.05
N PRO A 130 -9.88 -10.86 -13.53
CA PRO A 130 -10.98 -10.78 -14.50
C PRO A 130 -10.63 -11.50 -15.83
N ARG A 131 -9.34 -11.76 -16.07
CA ARG A 131 -8.83 -12.52 -17.22
C ARG A 131 -7.62 -13.34 -16.82
N SER A 132 -7.58 -14.59 -17.27
CA SER A 132 -6.43 -15.47 -17.20
C SER A 132 -5.93 -15.82 -18.60
N LEU A 133 -4.62 -16.05 -18.74
CA LEU A 133 -4.09 -16.66 -19.97
C LEU A 133 -4.63 -18.08 -20.20
N LEU A 134 -5.14 -18.72 -19.14
CA LEU A 134 -5.81 -20.03 -19.22
C LEU A 134 -7.20 -19.95 -19.87
N ASP A 135 -7.77 -18.75 -20.04
CA ASP A 135 -9.07 -18.54 -20.68
C ASP A 135 -8.97 -18.39 -22.20
N ILE A 136 -7.76 -18.53 -22.74
CA ILE A 136 -7.45 -18.43 -24.17
C ILE A 136 -7.30 -19.85 -24.75
N ASP A 137 -8.13 -20.18 -25.73
CA ASP A 137 -8.08 -21.44 -26.46
C ASP A 137 -7.58 -21.21 -27.90
N TYR A 138 -6.75 -22.14 -28.39
CA TYR A 138 -6.25 -22.19 -29.77
C TYR A 138 -6.62 -23.48 -30.49
N SER A 139 -7.48 -24.33 -29.91
CA SER A 139 -7.85 -25.65 -30.44
C SER A 139 -8.40 -25.61 -31.88
N SER A 140 -9.02 -24.50 -32.28
CA SER A 140 -9.56 -24.30 -33.63
C SER A 140 -8.58 -23.70 -34.64
N GLY A 141 -7.31 -23.49 -34.26
CA GLY A 141 -6.33 -22.76 -35.09
C GLY A 141 -6.56 -21.25 -35.19
N GLN A 142 -7.41 -20.70 -34.32
CA GLN A 142 -7.66 -19.26 -34.14
C GLN A 142 -7.67 -18.98 -32.63
N MET A 143 -7.31 -17.75 -32.23
CA MET A 143 -7.43 -17.34 -30.83
C MET A 143 -8.91 -17.20 -30.46
N GLN A 144 -9.38 -18.04 -29.54
CA GLN A 144 -10.69 -17.95 -28.91
C GLN A 144 -10.52 -17.54 -27.46
N TYR A 145 -11.38 -16.66 -26.98
CA TYR A 145 -11.43 -16.28 -25.56
C TYR A 145 -12.89 -15.98 -25.19
N GLN A 146 -13.26 -16.24 -23.94
CA GLN A 146 -14.57 -15.81 -23.45
C GLN A 146 -14.51 -14.33 -23.08
N GLU A 147 -15.38 -13.53 -23.69
CA GLU A 147 -15.63 -12.15 -23.25
C GLU A 147 -16.39 -12.13 -21.92
N HIS A 148 -15.65 -12.34 -20.82
CA HIS A 148 -16.08 -11.88 -19.51
C HIS A 148 -15.79 -10.37 -19.43
N ALA A 149 -16.61 -9.56 -20.08
CA ALA A 149 -16.69 -8.16 -19.72
C ALA A 149 -17.70 -8.05 -18.59
N PRO A 150 -17.29 -7.91 -17.30
CA PRO A 150 -18.13 -7.09 -16.44
C PRO A 150 -18.27 -5.77 -17.20
N GLY A 151 -19.50 -5.35 -17.47
CA GLY A 151 -19.74 -4.07 -18.11
C GLY A 151 -19.06 -3.01 -17.25
N PHE A 152 -17.90 -2.53 -17.69
CA PHE A 152 -17.35 -1.30 -17.14
C PHE A 152 -18.28 -0.22 -17.67
N GLU A 153 -19.32 0.09 -16.91
CA GLU A 153 -20.00 1.35 -17.10
C GLU A 153 -18.92 2.42 -16.92
N THR A 154 -18.76 3.28 -17.92
CA THR A 154 -17.89 4.45 -17.84
C THR A 154 -18.47 5.38 -16.78
N SER A 155 -18.17 5.09 -15.51
CA SER A 155 -18.41 5.98 -14.38
C SER A 155 -17.39 7.11 -14.41
N ASP A 156 -17.77 8.29 -13.94
CA ASP A 156 -16.86 9.41 -13.78
C ASP A 156 -15.78 9.04 -12.75
N LEU A 157 -14.52 9.44 -12.95
CA LEU A 157 -13.44 9.25 -11.98
C LEU A 157 -13.81 9.80 -10.60
N ARG A 158 -14.69 10.81 -10.56
CA ARG A 158 -15.25 11.37 -9.32
C ARG A 158 -16.10 10.37 -8.54
N ASP A 159 -16.91 9.56 -9.21
CA ASP A 159 -17.76 8.56 -8.55
C ASP A 159 -16.90 7.52 -7.82
N TYR A 160 -15.75 7.17 -8.41
CA TYR A 160 -14.77 6.28 -7.77
C TYR A 160 -14.12 6.92 -6.53
N LEU A 161 -13.86 8.23 -6.54
CA LEU A 161 -13.36 8.93 -5.35
C LEU A 161 -14.40 8.99 -4.24
N ASP A 162 -15.65 9.26 -4.59
CA ASP A 162 -16.75 9.29 -3.63
C ASP A 162 -16.99 7.91 -3.00
N GLU A 163 -16.94 6.85 -3.81
CA GLU A 163 -17.05 5.49 -3.30
C GLU A 163 -15.85 5.10 -2.43
N ALA A 164 -14.63 5.45 -2.85
CA ALA A 164 -13.43 5.20 -2.05
C ALA A 164 -13.50 5.92 -0.68
N ALA A 165 -13.99 7.17 -0.65
CA ALA A 165 -14.20 7.90 0.59
C ALA A 165 -15.22 7.21 1.51
N ARG A 166 -16.34 6.70 0.96
CA ARG A 166 -17.32 5.92 1.73
C ARG A 166 -16.72 4.65 2.33
N ILE A 167 -15.91 3.92 1.55
CA ILE A 167 -15.24 2.70 2.01
C ILE A 167 -14.24 3.04 3.13
N LEU A 168 -13.45 4.10 2.97
CA LEU A 168 -12.51 4.57 3.99
C LEU A 168 -13.23 4.96 5.30
N ASP A 169 -14.34 5.67 5.21
CA ASP A 169 -15.12 6.09 6.37
C ASP A 169 -15.75 4.88 7.09
N ALA A 170 -16.24 3.89 6.34
CA ALA A 170 -16.79 2.66 6.91
C ALA A 170 -15.72 1.76 7.56
N ALA A 171 -14.48 1.81 7.05
CA ALA A 171 -13.39 0.98 7.57
C ALA A 171 -12.96 1.35 9.00
N VAL A 172 -13.24 2.57 9.45
CA VAL A 172 -12.92 3.06 10.81
C VAL A 172 -13.49 2.15 11.90
N ASP A 173 -14.69 1.60 11.66
CA ASP A 173 -15.41 0.76 12.63
C ASP A 173 -15.15 -0.75 12.43
N ASP A 174 -14.58 -1.15 11.29
CA ASP A 174 -14.34 -2.54 10.95
C ASP A 174 -12.90 -2.97 11.29
N VAL A 175 -12.70 -3.14 12.60
CA VAL A 175 -11.42 -3.59 13.19
C VAL A 175 -11.35 -5.10 13.41
N ALA A 176 -12.41 -5.84 13.05
CA ALA A 176 -12.53 -7.26 13.35
C ALA A 176 -11.54 -8.10 12.53
N GLY A 177 -10.97 -9.15 13.11
CA GLY A 177 -10.10 -10.09 12.38
C GLY A 177 -8.73 -9.53 11.95
N ALA A 178 -8.33 -8.36 12.45
CA ALA A 178 -6.97 -7.88 12.31
C ALA A 178 -6.02 -8.74 13.15
N GLU A 179 -4.94 -9.20 12.53
CA GLU A 179 -3.96 -10.08 13.17
C GLU A 179 -2.63 -9.34 13.35
N ARG A 180 -2.01 -9.52 14.52
CA ARG A 180 -0.65 -9.06 14.76
C ARG A 180 0.34 -10.02 14.08
N PRO A 181 1.24 -9.54 13.22
CA PRO A 181 2.25 -10.39 12.61
C PRO A 181 3.22 -10.94 13.66
N ALA A 182 3.76 -12.14 13.43
CA ALA A 182 4.79 -12.72 14.26
C ALA A 182 6.16 -12.14 13.88
N THR A 183 6.78 -11.40 14.80
CA THR A 183 8.06 -10.71 14.61
C THR A 183 9.00 -10.94 15.78
N ASN A 184 10.29 -10.66 15.59
CA ASN A 184 11.30 -10.77 16.63
C ASN A 184 11.53 -9.42 17.35
N ALA A 185 12.30 -9.41 18.43
CA ALA A 185 12.57 -8.20 19.21
C ALA A 185 13.34 -7.11 18.42
N ASP A 186 14.24 -7.51 17.52
CA ASP A 186 15.04 -6.60 16.70
C ASP A 186 14.15 -5.88 15.65
N PHE A 187 13.18 -6.59 15.06
CA PHE A 187 12.15 -6.02 14.19
C PHE A 187 11.30 -4.99 14.94
N GLU A 188 10.80 -5.35 16.13
CA GLU A 188 10.00 -4.43 16.95
C GLU A 188 10.79 -3.17 17.34
N HIS A 189 12.09 -3.30 17.62
CA HIS A 189 12.97 -2.17 17.93
C HIS A 189 13.08 -1.18 16.75
N LEU A 190 13.09 -1.70 15.52
CA LEU A 190 13.23 -0.91 14.30
C LEU A 190 11.90 -0.43 13.71
N ARG A 191 10.77 -0.86 14.26
CA ARG A 191 9.44 -0.62 13.70
C ARG A 191 9.09 0.86 13.62
N TRP A 192 8.65 1.28 12.45
CA TRP A 192 8.33 2.67 12.10
C TRP A 192 6.91 2.85 11.55
N PHE A 193 6.07 1.82 11.67
CA PHE A 193 4.69 1.79 11.18
C PHE A 193 3.82 0.95 12.13
N ARG A 194 2.50 1.22 12.14
CA ARG A 194 1.53 0.45 12.93
C ARG A 194 1.17 -0.88 12.25
N TYR A 195 0.87 -1.88 13.06
CA TYR A 195 0.33 -3.15 12.59
C TYR A 195 -1.18 -3.09 12.31
N PRO A 196 -1.72 -4.09 11.59
CA PRO A 196 -3.16 -4.19 11.34
C PRO A 196 -4.03 -4.09 12.60
N ASP A 197 -3.63 -4.75 13.69
CA ASP A 197 -4.34 -4.76 14.98
C ASP A 197 -4.27 -3.42 15.73
N GLU A 198 -3.34 -2.55 15.34
CA GLU A 198 -3.14 -1.21 15.90
C GLU A 198 -3.91 -0.13 15.11
N GLY A 199 -4.60 -0.50 14.03
CA GLY A 199 -5.26 0.41 13.08
C GLY A 199 -6.55 1.09 13.55
N GLY A 200 -7.22 0.57 14.58
CA GLY A 200 -8.49 1.09 15.07
C GLY A 200 -8.38 2.36 15.92
N SER A 201 -9.49 3.10 16.03
CA SER A 201 -9.64 4.34 16.84
C SER A 201 -9.30 4.18 18.33
N GLY A 202 -9.09 2.95 18.82
CA GLY A 202 -8.77 2.63 20.21
C GLY A 202 -7.28 2.53 20.57
N ALA A 203 -6.35 2.70 19.63
CA ALA A 203 -4.91 2.57 19.91
C ALA A 203 -4.30 3.74 20.71
N ALA A 204 -5.02 4.85 20.87
CA ALA A 204 -4.54 6.05 21.58
C ALA A 204 -4.48 5.93 23.12
N GLY A 205 -4.62 4.73 23.70
CA GLY A 205 -4.81 4.57 25.15
C GLY A 205 -4.05 3.43 25.83
N ARG A 206 -3.02 2.84 25.21
CA ARG A 206 -2.22 1.77 25.84
C ARG A 206 -0.73 2.12 25.83
N HIS A 207 -0.35 3.05 26.71
CA HIS A 207 1.00 3.18 27.24
C HIS A 207 0.93 3.38 28.75
#